data_AF-A0AAE1PPA2-F1
#
_entry.id   AF-A0AAE1PPA2-F1
#
_cell.length_a   1.000
_cell.length_b   1.000
_cell.length_c   1.000
_cell.angle_alpha   90.00
_cell.angle_beta   90.00
_cell.angle_gamma   90.00
#
_symmetry.space_group_name_H-M   'P 1'
#
loop_
_entity.id
_entity.type
_entity.pdbx_description
1 polymer ?
#
loop_
_entity_poly.entity_id
_entity_poly.type
_entity_poly.pdbx_seq_one_letter_code
_entity_poly.pdbx_strand_id
1 'polypeptide(L)'
;MCAFSTFATPFSSISYQFLGATPDYWCHVSELMEANWTQEQIITFAIPLSNLTGKREGCLMHNYNYTSAAQLGFNKVMSNIPSVSNIDDTLLACSSRVYNTSQYESSIVTEWDLTCDRRALYSTTSSVMQAGTLLGSLLYGHLLEAIGRRKTVLFSSVSSILTSALIIASHNVEVFIFLRMLNQIFDIGYYMGPVILCMEVCSPSQRTYAGALYLIPWALGYMMVPAVAYYIRPWRWLQAAFTVPILYTLIYFWVLPESPRWLILHGRYQETLNLLKKAASVNHRTLPPDHVLLATMKHIRSKETSEKCERRESVGVSVRTRLEQLLRETFVLVLTPGLRLKAFVVFYLWITSSAIYYGISLNSYNLRCDV
;
A
#
# COMPACT_ATOMS: atom_id res chain seq x y z
N MET A 1 21.88 1.04 8.09
CA MET A 1 20.98 0.50 9.14
C MET A 1 19.53 0.94 8.93
N CYS A 2 19.22 2.24 8.95
CA CYS A 2 17.83 2.72 8.78
C CYS A 2 17.18 2.35 7.45
N ALA A 3 17.94 2.34 6.35
CA ALA A 3 17.41 2.07 5.00
C ALA A 3 16.81 0.67 4.82
N PHE A 4 17.31 -0.35 5.52
CA PHE A 4 16.97 -1.73 5.17
C PHE A 4 15.49 -2.07 5.51
N SER A 5 14.80 -1.29 6.35
CA SER A 5 13.37 -1.49 6.62
C SER A 5 12.49 -1.17 5.41
N THR A 6 12.97 -0.33 4.49
CA THR A 6 12.23 -0.01 3.26
C THR A 6 12.15 -1.16 2.29
N PHE A 7 13.00 -2.17 2.44
CA PHE A 7 12.93 -3.38 1.62
C PHE A 7 11.59 -4.10 1.77
N ALA A 8 11.02 -4.11 2.98
CA ALA A 8 9.76 -4.80 3.26
C ALA A 8 8.52 -4.02 2.79
N THR A 9 8.60 -2.69 2.70
CA THR A 9 7.43 -1.83 2.43
C THR A 9 6.76 -2.08 1.08
N PRO A 10 7.48 -2.29 -0.03
CA PRO A 10 6.88 -2.62 -1.32
C PRO A 10 5.98 -3.87 -1.28
N PHE A 11 6.35 -4.87 -0.47
CA PHE A 11 5.59 -6.11 -0.36
C PHE A 11 4.19 -5.88 0.19
N SER A 12 3.96 -4.85 1.02
CA SER A 12 2.61 -4.52 1.47
C SER A 12 1.93 -3.50 0.55
N SER A 13 2.62 -2.43 0.15
CA SER A 13 2.03 -1.33 -0.64
C SER A 13 1.64 -1.72 -2.07
N ILE A 14 2.42 -2.60 -2.72
CA ILE A 14 2.20 -2.98 -4.13
C ILE A 14 1.50 -4.33 -4.28
N SER A 15 1.42 -5.12 -3.20
CA SER A 15 0.78 -6.44 -3.19
C SER A 15 -0.59 -6.45 -3.86
N TYR A 16 -1.38 -5.39 -3.69
CA TYR A 16 -2.77 -5.36 -4.17
C TYR A 16 -2.87 -5.62 -5.68
N GLN A 17 -1.90 -5.15 -6.47
CA GLN A 17 -1.90 -5.32 -7.92
C GLN A 17 -1.80 -6.80 -8.31
N PHE A 18 -1.01 -7.56 -7.56
CA PHE A 18 -0.78 -8.99 -7.81
C PHE A 18 -1.87 -9.86 -7.18
N LEU A 19 -2.33 -9.50 -5.98
CA LEU A 19 -3.44 -10.19 -5.32
C LEU A 19 -4.74 -10.05 -6.12
N GLY A 20 -4.93 -8.89 -6.76
CA GLY A 20 -6.06 -8.51 -7.59
C GLY A 20 -5.86 -8.65 -9.08
N ALA A 21 -4.92 -9.50 -9.51
CA ALA A 21 -4.76 -9.78 -10.92
C ALA A 21 -6.09 -10.31 -11.51
N THR A 22 -6.52 -9.69 -12.61
CA THR A 22 -7.74 -10.08 -13.33
C THR A 22 -7.34 -10.99 -14.49
N PRO A 23 -7.49 -12.33 -14.37
CA PRO A 23 -7.28 -13.22 -15.51
C PRO A 23 -8.35 -12.97 -16.57
N ASP A 24 -8.11 -13.48 -17.78
CA ASP A 24 -9.16 -13.49 -18.81
C ASP A 24 -10.38 -14.26 -18.31
N TYR A 25 -11.56 -13.72 -18.58
CA TYR A 25 -12.82 -14.28 -18.12
C TYR A 25 -13.90 -14.15 -19.18
N TRP A 26 -14.88 -15.04 -19.08
CA TRP A 26 -16.05 -15.08 -19.95
C TRP A 26 -17.26 -15.59 -19.18
N CYS A 27 -18.41 -15.49 -19.81
CA CYS A 27 -19.68 -15.85 -19.20
C CYS A 27 -19.81 -17.38 -19.08
N HIS A 28 -20.29 -17.82 -17.92
CA HIS A 28 -20.57 -19.23 -17.67
C HIS A 28 -21.89 -19.59 -18.36
N VAL A 29 -21.84 -20.60 -19.23
CA VAL A 29 -23.00 -21.11 -19.96
C VAL A 29 -23.14 -22.60 -19.64
N SER A 30 -23.99 -22.91 -18.67
CA SER A 30 -24.19 -24.27 -18.11
C SER A 30 -24.49 -25.30 -19.19
N GLU A 31 -25.40 -24.97 -20.10
CA GLU A 31 -25.95 -25.87 -21.11
C GLU A 31 -24.86 -26.34 -22.09
N LEU A 32 -23.94 -25.46 -22.46
CA LEU A 32 -22.84 -25.79 -23.36
C LEU A 32 -21.72 -26.55 -22.64
N MET A 33 -21.49 -26.23 -21.36
CA MET A 33 -20.51 -26.95 -20.53
C MET A 33 -20.95 -28.38 -20.24
N GLU A 34 -22.23 -28.59 -19.94
CA GLU A 34 -22.84 -29.93 -19.78
C GLU A 34 -22.82 -30.74 -21.09
N ALA A 35 -22.89 -30.06 -22.24
CA ALA A 35 -22.74 -30.68 -23.56
C ALA A 35 -21.28 -30.97 -23.96
N ASN A 36 -20.31 -30.85 -23.04
CA ASN A 36 -18.87 -31.06 -23.28
C ASN A 36 -18.28 -30.18 -24.40
N TRP A 37 -18.79 -28.95 -24.57
CA TRP A 37 -18.13 -27.99 -25.47
C TRP A 37 -16.81 -27.52 -24.85
N THR A 38 -15.79 -27.35 -25.69
CA THR A 38 -14.51 -26.79 -25.25
C THR A 38 -14.64 -25.31 -24.89
N GLN A 39 -13.76 -24.79 -24.04
CA GLN A 39 -13.78 -23.38 -23.65
C GLN A 39 -13.67 -22.44 -24.86
N GLU A 40 -12.81 -22.78 -25.83
CA GLU A 40 -12.66 -22.00 -27.06
C GLU A 40 -13.95 -21.97 -27.90
N GLN A 41 -14.68 -23.08 -27.96
CA GLN A 41 -15.97 -23.16 -28.65
C GLN A 41 -17.03 -22.28 -27.97
N ILE A 42 -17.12 -22.36 -26.64
CA ILE A 42 -18.06 -21.55 -25.85
C ILE A 42 -17.75 -20.07 -26.02
N ILE A 43 -16.48 -19.67 -25.85
CA ILE A 43 -16.04 -18.29 -26.04
C ILE A 43 -16.41 -17.84 -27.45
N THR A 44 -16.13 -18.67 -28.46
CA THR A 44 -16.35 -18.34 -29.86
C THR A 44 -17.80 -18.05 -30.18
N PHE A 45 -18.69 -18.89 -29.68
CA PHE A 45 -20.11 -18.84 -29.99
C PHE A 45 -20.90 -17.86 -29.10
N ALA A 46 -20.62 -17.82 -27.80
CA ALA A 46 -21.45 -17.11 -26.84
C ALA A 46 -20.99 -15.67 -26.55
N ILE A 47 -19.70 -15.37 -26.71
CA ILE A 47 -19.11 -14.10 -26.24
C ILE A 47 -18.88 -13.13 -27.40
N PRO A 48 -19.52 -11.95 -27.40
CA PRO A 48 -19.41 -10.98 -28.49
C PRO A 48 -18.03 -10.34 -28.55
N LEU A 49 -17.68 -9.85 -29.74
CA LEU A 49 -16.51 -9.00 -29.96
C LEU A 49 -16.90 -7.53 -29.79
N SER A 50 -16.09 -6.78 -29.05
CA SER A 50 -16.27 -5.36 -28.89
C SER A 50 -15.92 -4.63 -30.18
N ASN A 51 -16.86 -3.88 -30.75
CA ASN A 51 -16.64 -3.12 -31.98
C ASN A 51 -15.54 -2.04 -31.85
N LEU A 52 -15.25 -1.59 -30.61
CA LEU A 52 -14.28 -0.53 -30.35
C LEU A 52 -12.85 -1.06 -30.17
N THR A 53 -12.69 -2.24 -29.58
CA THR A 53 -11.36 -2.77 -29.18
C THR A 53 -10.96 -4.03 -29.93
N GLY A 54 -11.88 -4.67 -30.66
CA GLY A 54 -11.68 -5.98 -31.26
C GLY A 54 -11.45 -7.11 -30.24
N LYS A 55 -11.59 -6.82 -28.94
CA LYS A 55 -11.46 -7.80 -27.86
C LYS A 55 -12.84 -8.36 -27.48
N ARG A 56 -12.86 -9.61 -27.01
CA ARG A 56 -14.07 -10.26 -26.49
C ARG A 56 -14.59 -9.52 -25.26
N GLU A 57 -15.90 -9.29 -25.18
CA GLU A 57 -16.52 -8.63 -24.03
C GLU A 57 -16.90 -9.68 -22.96
N GLY A 58 -16.01 -9.95 -22.01
CA GLY A 58 -16.22 -10.97 -20.97
C GLY A 58 -17.37 -10.70 -19.99
N CYS A 59 -18.07 -9.57 -20.12
CA CYS A 59 -19.21 -9.18 -19.28
C CYS A 59 -20.57 -9.41 -19.92
N LEU A 60 -20.60 -9.64 -21.24
CA LEU A 60 -21.81 -9.77 -22.03
C LEU A 60 -21.78 -11.10 -22.79
N MET A 61 -22.95 -11.62 -23.10
CA MET A 61 -23.13 -12.81 -23.95
C MET A 61 -24.30 -12.62 -24.90
N HIS A 62 -24.29 -13.31 -26.03
CA HIS A 62 -25.39 -13.30 -26.99
C HIS A 62 -26.66 -13.94 -26.41
N ASN A 63 -27.82 -13.35 -26.64
CA ASN A 63 -29.10 -13.93 -26.24
C ASN A 63 -29.54 -15.04 -27.19
N TYR A 64 -28.85 -16.17 -27.15
CA TYR A 64 -29.14 -17.36 -27.95
C TYR A 64 -29.86 -18.44 -27.13
N ASN A 65 -30.58 -19.32 -27.81
CA ASN A 65 -31.15 -20.50 -27.18
C ASN A 65 -30.05 -21.56 -26.99
N TYR A 66 -29.35 -21.48 -25.86
CA TYR A 66 -28.23 -22.36 -25.53
C TYR A 66 -28.63 -23.83 -25.37
N THR A 67 -29.88 -24.11 -25.00
CA THR A 67 -30.41 -25.48 -24.92
C THR A 67 -30.48 -26.13 -26.31
N SER A 68 -31.00 -25.39 -27.30
CA SER A 68 -31.02 -25.85 -28.70
C SER A 68 -29.61 -25.98 -29.27
N ALA A 69 -28.72 -25.05 -28.94
CA ALA A 69 -27.32 -25.09 -29.37
C ALA A 69 -26.59 -26.34 -28.82
N ALA A 70 -26.79 -26.67 -27.54
CA ALA A 70 -26.22 -27.85 -26.89
C ALA A 70 -26.61 -29.16 -27.62
N GLN A 71 -27.88 -29.29 -28.04
CA GLN A 71 -28.38 -30.47 -28.74
C GLN A 71 -27.84 -30.62 -30.17
N LEU A 72 -27.72 -29.51 -30.91
CA LEU A 72 -27.25 -29.51 -32.29
C LEU A 72 -25.73 -29.74 -32.39
N GLY A 73 -24.98 -29.30 -31.38
CA GLY A 73 -23.52 -29.36 -31.34
C GLY A 73 -22.84 -28.26 -32.16
N PHE A 74 -21.60 -27.95 -31.77
CA PHE A 74 -20.86 -26.77 -32.22
C PHE A 74 -20.83 -26.56 -33.74
N ASN A 75 -20.43 -27.59 -34.49
CA ASN A 75 -20.26 -27.48 -35.95
C ASN A 75 -21.56 -27.13 -36.69
N LYS A 76 -22.69 -27.71 -36.27
CA LYS A 76 -24.00 -27.46 -36.89
C LYS A 76 -24.52 -26.06 -36.55
N VAL A 77 -24.36 -25.65 -35.30
CA VAL A 77 -24.78 -24.33 -34.83
C VAL A 77 -23.99 -23.22 -35.53
N MET A 78 -22.67 -23.37 -35.65
CA MET A 78 -21.81 -22.37 -36.29
C MET A 78 -22.13 -22.21 -37.79
N SER A 79 -22.60 -23.27 -38.45
CA SER A 79 -23.03 -23.22 -39.86
C SER A 79 -24.40 -22.54 -40.07
N ASN A 80 -25.23 -22.44 -39.03
CA ASN A 80 -26.57 -21.87 -39.12
C ASN A 80 -26.97 -21.17 -37.81
N ILE A 81 -26.26 -20.09 -37.46
CA ILE A 81 -26.52 -19.28 -36.26
C ILE A 81 -27.98 -18.80 -36.17
N PRO A 82 -28.66 -18.41 -37.27
CA PRO A 82 -30.07 -18.01 -37.22
C PRO A 82 -31.02 -19.06 -36.62
N SER A 83 -30.63 -20.34 -36.61
CA SER A 83 -31.45 -21.42 -36.02
C SER A 83 -31.53 -21.38 -34.49
N VAL A 84 -30.63 -20.65 -33.84
CA VAL A 84 -30.53 -20.54 -32.37
C VAL A 84 -30.52 -19.10 -31.88
N SER A 85 -30.41 -18.12 -32.77
CA SER A 85 -30.50 -16.70 -32.42
C SER A 85 -31.95 -16.27 -32.20
N ASN A 86 -32.20 -15.55 -31.11
CA ASN A 86 -33.46 -14.83 -30.97
C ASN A 86 -33.53 -13.68 -32.00
N ILE A 87 -34.75 -13.33 -32.42
CA ILE A 87 -35.02 -12.39 -33.54
C ILE A 87 -34.37 -11.01 -33.32
N ASP A 88 -34.19 -10.62 -32.06
CA ASP A 88 -33.39 -9.48 -31.65
C ASP A 88 -32.06 -9.99 -31.07
N ASP A 89 -30.95 -9.82 -31.81
CA ASP A 89 -29.57 -10.16 -31.41
C ASP A 89 -29.11 -9.27 -30.23
N THR A 90 -29.77 -9.47 -29.10
CA THR A 90 -29.64 -8.71 -27.88
C THR A 90 -28.51 -9.29 -27.06
N LEU A 91 -27.73 -8.41 -26.42
CA LEU A 91 -26.68 -8.82 -25.50
C LEU A 91 -27.25 -8.89 -24.08
N LEU A 92 -26.95 -9.97 -23.38
CA LEU A 92 -27.34 -10.18 -21.98
C LEU A 92 -26.13 -10.03 -21.07
N ALA A 93 -26.38 -9.46 -19.89
CA ALA A 93 -25.42 -9.46 -18.80
C ALA A 93 -25.26 -10.86 -18.20
N CYS A 94 -24.05 -11.20 -17.81
CA CYS A 94 -23.73 -12.56 -17.40
C CYS A 94 -24.08 -12.85 -15.95
N SER A 95 -24.82 -13.93 -15.72
CA SER A 95 -25.24 -14.35 -14.38
C SER A 95 -24.09 -14.91 -13.54
N SER A 96 -23.18 -15.64 -14.17
CA SER A 96 -21.94 -16.15 -13.56
C SER A 96 -20.83 -16.21 -14.59
N ARG A 97 -19.58 -16.33 -14.14
CA ARG A 97 -18.38 -16.16 -14.97
C ARG A 97 -17.38 -17.29 -14.72
N VAL A 98 -16.64 -17.63 -15.77
CA VAL A 98 -15.52 -18.57 -15.74
C VAL A 98 -14.24 -17.78 -15.96
N TYR A 99 -13.24 -18.06 -15.13
CA TYR A 99 -11.92 -17.43 -15.19
C TYR A 99 -10.88 -18.40 -15.73
N ASN A 100 -9.96 -17.88 -16.54
CA ASN A 100 -8.81 -18.63 -17.01
C ASN A 100 -7.79 -18.83 -15.88
N THR A 101 -7.59 -20.08 -15.46
CA THR A 101 -6.70 -20.44 -14.35
C THR A 101 -5.26 -20.76 -14.77
N SER A 102 -4.92 -20.62 -16.06
CA SER A 102 -3.59 -20.97 -16.58
C SER A 102 -2.45 -20.13 -15.99
N GLN A 103 -2.69 -18.83 -15.79
CA GLN A 103 -1.71 -17.89 -15.22
C GLN A 103 -1.89 -17.69 -13.72
N TYR A 104 -3.13 -17.53 -13.26
CA TYR A 104 -3.48 -17.29 -11.86
C TYR A 104 -4.42 -18.38 -11.38
N GLU A 105 -4.04 -19.11 -10.33
CA GLU A 105 -4.89 -20.17 -9.77
C GLU A 105 -6.07 -19.58 -8.98
N SER A 106 -5.80 -18.54 -8.18
CA SER A 106 -6.84 -17.75 -7.50
C SER A 106 -6.38 -16.32 -7.22
N SER A 107 -7.27 -15.36 -7.43
CA SER A 107 -7.10 -13.95 -7.11
C SER A 107 -8.30 -13.42 -6.31
N ILE A 108 -8.15 -12.24 -5.69
CA ILE A 108 -9.30 -11.59 -5.02
C ILE A 108 -10.42 -11.26 -6.00
N VAL A 109 -10.10 -11.09 -7.29
CA VAL A 109 -11.08 -10.85 -8.34
C VAL A 109 -11.83 -12.13 -8.69
N THR A 110 -11.14 -13.27 -8.79
CA THR A 110 -11.77 -14.55 -9.12
C THR A 110 -12.59 -15.11 -7.95
N GLU A 111 -12.15 -14.89 -6.71
CA GLU A 111 -12.82 -15.44 -5.52
C GLU A 111 -14.13 -14.72 -5.19
N TRP A 112 -14.20 -13.40 -5.39
CA TRP A 112 -15.39 -12.60 -5.06
C TRP A 112 -16.15 -12.06 -6.28
N ASP A 113 -15.79 -12.52 -7.49
CA ASP A 113 -16.30 -12.02 -8.77
C ASP A 113 -16.36 -10.49 -8.82
N LEU A 114 -15.19 -9.86 -8.74
CA LEU A 114 -15.07 -8.39 -8.73
C LEU A 114 -14.99 -7.79 -10.14
N THR A 115 -15.64 -8.46 -11.11
CA THR A 115 -15.66 -8.03 -12.51
C THR A 115 -16.96 -7.34 -12.88
N CYS A 116 -17.01 -6.71 -14.05
CA CYS A 116 -18.22 -6.09 -14.61
C CYS A 116 -18.89 -5.10 -13.64
N ASP A 117 -20.11 -5.36 -13.17
CA ASP A 117 -20.87 -4.50 -12.25
C ASP A 117 -20.16 -4.28 -10.91
N ARG A 118 -19.38 -5.26 -10.45
CA ARG A 118 -18.62 -5.21 -9.19
C ARG A 118 -17.21 -4.67 -9.33
N ARG A 119 -16.81 -4.24 -10.54
CA ARG A 119 -15.49 -3.62 -10.79
C ARG A 119 -15.28 -2.36 -9.94
N ALA A 120 -16.35 -1.65 -9.60
CA ALA A 120 -16.29 -0.50 -8.71
C ALA A 120 -15.75 -0.87 -7.32
N LEU A 121 -16.09 -2.04 -6.76
CA LEU A 121 -15.59 -2.49 -5.46
C LEU A 121 -14.08 -2.76 -5.49
N TYR A 122 -13.60 -3.36 -6.59
CA TYR A 122 -12.17 -3.56 -6.80
C TYR A 122 -11.41 -2.22 -6.88
N SER A 123 -11.92 -1.25 -7.64
CA SER A 123 -11.33 0.09 -7.74
C SER A 123 -11.32 0.82 -6.40
N THR A 124 -12.44 0.76 -5.66
CA THR A 124 -12.58 1.34 -4.33
C THR A 124 -11.58 0.76 -3.33
N THR A 125 -11.20 -0.50 -3.46
CA THR A 125 -10.18 -1.13 -2.59
C THR A 125 -8.86 -0.36 -2.61
N SER A 126 -8.39 0.02 -3.80
CA SER A 126 -7.14 0.79 -3.95
C SER A 126 -7.27 2.18 -3.31
N SER A 127 -8.40 2.87 -3.54
CA SER A 127 -8.69 4.17 -2.94
C SER A 127 -8.74 4.12 -1.40
N VAL A 128 -9.40 3.09 -0.85
CA VAL A 128 -9.51 2.87 0.59
C VAL A 128 -8.15 2.54 1.22
N MET A 129 -7.31 1.76 0.54
CA MET A 129 -5.93 1.54 0.95
C MET A 129 -5.14 2.86 1.06
N GLN A 130 -5.24 3.73 0.05
CA GLN A 130 -4.57 5.04 0.07
C GLN A 130 -5.12 5.96 1.16
N ALA A 131 -6.43 5.91 1.43
CA ALA A 131 -7.03 6.60 2.57
C ALA A 131 -6.46 6.10 3.91
N GLY A 132 -6.23 4.79 4.03
CA GLY A 132 -5.52 4.19 5.16
C GLY A 132 -4.11 4.76 5.34
N THR A 133 -3.32 4.86 4.26
CA THR A 133 -1.98 5.48 4.29
C THR A 133 -2.02 6.95 4.75
N LEU A 134 -3.02 7.73 4.31
CA LEU A 134 -3.23 9.11 4.74
C LEU A 134 -3.53 9.19 6.24
N LEU A 135 -4.50 8.41 6.72
CA LEU A 135 -4.89 8.36 8.12
C LEU A 135 -3.72 7.93 9.00
N GLY A 136 -3.01 6.88 8.59
CA GLY A 136 -1.81 6.42 9.27
C GLY A 136 -0.72 7.50 9.32
N SER A 137 -0.49 8.25 8.24
CA SER A 137 0.52 9.32 8.22
C SER A 137 0.24 10.40 9.28
N LEU A 138 -1.03 10.76 9.48
CA LEU A 138 -1.45 11.71 10.51
C LEU A 138 -1.28 11.14 11.92
N LEU A 139 -1.67 9.89 12.13
CA LEU A 139 -1.56 9.21 13.42
C LEU A 139 -0.10 9.01 13.82
N TYR A 140 0.71 8.47 12.92
CA TYR A 140 2.11 8.14 13.18
C TYR A 140 2.99 9.37 13.36
N GLY A 141 2.64 10.51 12.77
CA GLY A 141 3.29 11.79 13.10
C GLY A 141 3.26 12.08 14.61
N HIS A 142 2.10 11.89 15.24
CA HIS A 142 1.93 12.11 16.67
C HIS A 142 2.53 10.97 17.52
N LEU A 143 2.33 9.71 17.13
CA LEU A 143 2.86 8.55 17.86
C LEU A 143 4.39 8.57 17.91
N LEU A 144 5.06 8.94 16.82
CA LEU A 144 6.52 9.00 16.75
C LEU A 144 7.13 10.04 17.69
N GLU A 145 6.41 11.13 17.95
CA GLU A 145 6.83 12.14 18.94
C GLU A 145 6.52 11.70 20.37
N ALA A 146 5.39 11.02 20.60
CA ALA A 146 4.96 10.64 21.94
C ALA A 146 5.70 9.40 22.50
N ILE A 147 5.83 8.34 21.70
CA ILE A 147 6.30 7.02 22.15
C ILE A 147 7.77 6.79 21.77
N GLY A 148 8.28 7.53 20.78
CA GLY A 148 9.62 7.37 20.23
C GLY A 148 9.63 6.46 18.99
N ARG A 149 10.76 6.43 18.29
CA ARG A 149 10.84 5.88 16.93
C ARG A 149 10.90 4.38 16.99
N ARG A 150 11.71 3.83 17.91
CA ARG A 150 11.93 2.38 18.04
C ARG A 150 10.66 1.65 18.47
N LYS A 151 9.96 2.17 19.48
CA LYS A 151 8.71 1.56 19.98
C LYS A 151 7.58 1.66 18.97
N THR A 152 7.49 2.78 18.25
CA THR A 152 6.46 2.97 17.22
C THR A 152 6.65 2.00 16.06
N VAL A 153 7.90 1.78 15.61
CA VAL A 153 8.21 0.78 14.57
C VAL A 153 7.86 -0.64 15.00
N LEU A 154 8.10 -0.99 16.27
CA LEU A 154 7.71 -2.30 16.80
C LEU A 154 6.18 -2.45 16.80
N PHE A 155 5.47 -1.46 17.33
CA PHE A 155 4.00 -1.46 17.37
C PHE A 155 3.39 -1.58 15.97
N SER A 156 3.89 -0.81 15.01
CA SER A 156 3.41 -0.84 13.63
C SER A 156 3.69 -2.17 12.95
N SER A 157 4.90 -2.73 13.13
CA SER A 157 5.29 -4.01 12.52
C SER A 157 4.42 -5.16 13.06
N VAL A 158 4.25 -5.25 14.39
CA VAL A 158 3.40 -6.28 15.02
C VAL A 158 1.94 -6.14 14.57
N SER A 159 1.40 -4.91 14.57
CA SER A 159 0.03 -4.67 14.14
C SER A 159 -0.19 -5.02 12.67
N SER A 160 0.76 -4.67 11.79
CA SER A 160 0.73 -5.03 10.36
C SER A 160 0.75 -6.54 10.11
N ILE A 161 1.59 -7.28 10.85
CA ILE A 161 1.65 -8.75 10.75
C ILE A 161 0.31 -9.37 11.19
N LEU A 162 -0.27 -8.89 12.29
CA LEU A 162 -1.57 -9.36 12.78
C LEU A 162 -2.69 -9.06 11.78
N THR A 163 -2.76 -7.84 11.24
CA THR A 163 -3.76 -7.50 10.21
C THR A 163 -3.55 -8.30 8.93
N SER A 164 -2.30 -8.58 8.53
CA SER A 164 -2.00 -9.43 7.39
C SER A 164 -2.48 -10.86 7.58
N ALA A 165 -2.35 -11.43 8.78
CA ALA A 165 -2.92 -12.74 9.10
C ALA A 165 -4.46 -12.74 9.01
N LEU A 166 -5.11 -11.68 9.48
CA LEU A 166 -6.57 -11.52 9.36
C LEU A 166 -7.01 -11.36 7.89
N ILE A 167 -6.24 -10.67 7.06
CA ILE A 167 -6.49 -10.56 5.61
C ILE A 167 -6.49 -11.95 4.97
N ILE A 168 -5.50 -12.79 5.31
CA ILE A 168 -5.38 -14.15 4.79
C ILE A 168 -6.56 -15.03 5.22
N ALA A 169 -7.16 -14.77 6.38
CA ALA A 169 -8.33 -15.49 6.90
C ALA A 169 -9.68 -14.89 6.45
N SER A 170 -9.69 -13.77 5.73
CA SER A 170 -10.93 -13.10 5.34
C SER A 170 -11.70 -13.89 4.26
N HIS A 171 -13.02 -14.00 4.39
CA HIS A 171 -13.88 -14.66 3.39
C HIS A 171 -14.90 -13.70 2.74
N ASN A 172 -15.00 -12.48 3.26
CA ASN A 172 -15.91 -11.44 2.78
C ASN A 172 -15.13 -10.25 2.22
N VAL A 173 -15.52 -9.77 1.05
CA VAL A 173 -14.86 -8.63 0.38
C VAL A 173 -14.84 -7.36 1.24
N GLU A 174 -15.93 -7.05 1.94
CA GLU A 174 -16.01 -5.85 2.79
C GLU A 174 -15.03 -5.91 3.96
N VAL A 175 -14.94 -7.08 4.60
CA VAL A 175 -13.99 -7.33 5.69
C VAL A 175 -12.56 -7.26 5.16
N PHE A 176 -12.30 -7.81 3.97
CA PHE A 176 -11.00 -7.70 3.30
C PHE A 176 -10.62 -6.24 3.05
N ILE A 177 -11.51 -5.42 2.47
CA ILE A 177 -11.26 -4.00 2.18
C ILE A 177 -10.93 -3.24 3.47
N PHE A 178 -11.72 -3.45 4.52
CA PHE A 178 -11.48 -2.83 5.82
C PHE A 178 -10.14 -3.25 6.43
N LEU A 179 -9.81 -4.53 6.41
CA LEU A 179 -8.54 -5.04 6.93
C LEU A 179 -7.35 -4.52 6.11
N ARG A 180 -7.49 -4.38 4.79
CA ARG A 180 -6.46 -3.76 3.93
C ARG A 180 -6.23 -2.30 4.29
N MET A 181 -7.30 -1.55 4.58
CA MET A 181 -7.18 -0.17 5.09
C MET A 181 -6.40 -0.13 6.41
N LEU A 182 -6.77 -0.98 7.37
CA LEU A 182 -6.07 -1.07 8.66
C LEU A 182 -4.60 -1.45 8.49
N ASN A 183 -4.30 -2.39 7.58
CA ASN A 183 -2.93 -2.78 7.28
C ASN A 183 -2.12 -1.59 6.76
N GLN A 184 -2.67 -0.78 5.85
CA GLN A 184 -1.99 0.43 5.36
C GLN A 184 -1.82 1.50 6.43
N ILE A 185 -2.79 1.64 7.37
CA ILE A 185 -2.64 2.52 8.54
C ILE A 185 -1.43 2.08 9.37
N PHE A 186 -1.24 0.78 9.60
CA PHE A 186 -0.10 0.29 10.38
C PHE A 186 1.22 0.34 9.59
N ASP A 187 1.19 0.02 8.29
CA ASP A 187 2.39 -0.08 7.45
C ASP A 187 3.21 1.21 7.41
N ILE A 188 2.52 2.35 7.33
CA ILE A 188 3.20 3.66 7.27
C ILE A 188 4.05 3.94 8.51
N GLY A 189 3.72 3.34 9.66
CA GLY A 189 4.45 3.53 10.91
C GLY A 189 5.85 2.94 10.90
N TYR A 190 6.03 1.74 10.32
CA TYR A 190 7.36 1.15 10.21
C TYR A 190 8.16 1.75 9.03
N TYR A 191 7.52 2.43 8.08
CA TYR A 191 8.19 3.23 7.06
C TYR A 191 8.66 4.59 7.60
N MET A 192 7.78 5.35 8.27
CA MET A 192 8.05 6.71 8.76
C MET A 192 9.11 6.75 9.87
N GLY A 193 9.04 5.81 10.81
CA GLY A 193 9.96 5.79 11.96
C GLY A 193 11.44 5.76 11.57
N PRO A 194 11.89 4.82 10.72
CA PRO A 194 13.28 4.72 10.28
C PRO A 194 13.72 5.86 9.36
N VAL A 195 12.84 6.41 8.49
CA VAL A 195 13.13 7.64 7.73
C VAL A 195 13.50 8.76 8.68
N ILE A 196 12.63 9.03 9.64
CA ILE A 196 12.78 10.15 10.58
C ILE A 196 14.04 9.96 11.42
N LEU A 197 14.26 8.75 11.94
CA LEU A 197 15.48 8.42 12.68
C LEU A 197 16.74 8.64 11.83
N CYS A 198 16.73 8.24 10.55
CA CYS A 198 17.84 8.49 9.64
C CYS A 198 18.13 9.99 9.51
N MET A 199 17.10 10.82 9.30
CA MET A 199 17.24 12.26 9.10
C MET A 199 17.65 13.02 10.36
N GLU A 200 17.32 12.50 11.54
CA GLU A 200 17.71 13.07 12.83
C GLU A 200 19.15 12.72 13.23
N VAL A 201 19.67 11.58 12.79
CA VAL A 201 21.04 11.15 13.09
C VAL A 201 22.03 11.68 12.05
N CYS A 202 21.60 11.92 10.81
CA CYS A 202 22.44 12.50 9.77
C CYS A 202 22.64 14.02 9.94
N SER A 203 23.84 14.50 9.65
CA SER A 203 24.12 15.93 9.57
C SER A 203 23.34 16.58 8.42
N PRO A 204 23.02 17.88 8.50
CA PRO A 204 22.27 18.57 7.43
C PRO A 204 22.89 18.44 6.04
N SER A 205 24.22 18.41 5.93
CA SER A 205 24.93 18.25 4.66
C SER A 205 24.81 16.85 4.05
N GLN A 206 24.56 15.83 4.87
CA GLN A 206 24.48 14.42 4.43
C GLN A 206 23.05 13.96 4.17
N ARG A 207 22.02 14.75 4.54
CA ARG A 207 20.61 14.34 4.44
C ARG A 207 20.19 13.96 3.04
N THR A 208 20.65 14.69 2.01
CA THR A 208 20.32 14.37 0.61
C THR A 208 20.83 12.99 0.22
N TYR A 209 22.08 12.68 0.54
CA TYR A 209 22.69 11.38 0.22
C TYR A 209 22.07 10.25 1.07
N ALA A 210 21.85 10.50 2.36
CA ALA A 210 21.18 9.53 3.24
C ALA A 210 19.75 9.22 2.77
N GLY A 211 19.02 10.22 2.29
CA GLY A 211 17.70 10.05 1.68
C GLY A 211 17.75 9.23 0.40
N ALA A 212 18.72 9.47 -0.48
CA ALA A 212 18.89 8.66 -1.69
C ALA A 212 19.21 7.20 -1.37
N LEU A 213 20.15 6.94 -0.44
CA LEU A 213 20.48 5.59 0.01
C LEU A 213 19.29 4.88 0.68
N TYR A 214 18.38 5.64 1.30
CA TYR A 214 17.18 5.10 1.92
C TYR A 214 16.21 4.44 0.92
N LEU A 215 16.23 4.89 -0.34
CA LEU A 215 15.36 4.39 -1.41
C LEU A 215 15.91 3.16 -2.14
N ILE A 216 17.19 2.82 -1.98
CA ILE A 216 17.78 1.66 -2.67
C ILE A 216 17.11 0.34 -2.24
N PRO A 217 16.94 0.05 -0.93
CA PRO A 217 16.29 -1.20 -0.52
C PRO A 217 14.81 -1.24 -0.92
N TRP A 218 14.12 -0.09 -0.97
CA TRP A 218 12.78 0.00 -1.54
C TRP A 218 12.75 -0.48 -2.99
N ALA A 219 13.66 0.00 -3.84
CA ALA A 219 13.72 -0.41 -5.23
C ALA A 219 13.98 -1.91 -5.38
N LEU A 220 14.87 -2.47 -4.55
CA LEU A 220 15.14 -3.92 -4.53
C LEU A 220 13.90 -4.72 -4.11
N GLY A 221 13.20 -4.28 -3.07
CA GLY A 221 11.94 -4.90 -2.64
C GLY A 221 10.89 -4.84 -3.74
N TYR A 222 10.73 -3.68 -4.38
CA TYR A 222 9.81 -3.47 -5.50
C TYR A 222 10.06 -4.45 -6.65
N MET A 223 11.32 -4.65 -7.03
CA MET A 223 11.71 -5.61 -8.08
C MET A 223 11.44 -7.06 -7.69
N MET A 224 11.44 -7.38 -6.39
CA MET A 224 11.23 -8.74 -5.88
C MET A 224 9.75 -9.11 -5.76
N VAL A 225 8.84 -8.14 -5.59
CA VAL A 225 7.38 -8.38 -5.54
C VAL A 225 6.87 -9.22 -6.73
N PRO A 226 7.11 -8.84 -8.00
CA PRO A 226 6.64 -9.63 -9.14
C PRO A 226 7.30 -11.02 -9.22
N ALA A 227 8.56 -11.15 -8.79
CA ALA A 227 9.24 -12.44 -8.77
C ALA A 227 8.55 -13.40 -7.79
N VAL A 228 8.16 -12.93 -6.60
CA VAL A 228 7.41 -13.73 -5.62
C VAL A 228 6.01 -14.07 -6.16
N ALA A 229 5.32 -13.11 -6.78
CA ALA A 229 4.00 -13.32 -7.39
C ALA A 229 4.02 -14.33 -8.56
N TYR A 230 5.14 -14.45 -9.27
CA TYR A 230 5.29 -15.45 -10.33
C TYR A 230 5.33 -16.89 -9.79
N TYR A 231 6.00 -17.12 -8.66
CA TYR A 231 6.12 -18.45 -8.06
C TYR A 231 4.92 -18.84 -7.19
N ILE A 232 4.26 -17.87 -6.56
CA ILE A 232 3.13 -18.12 -5.65
C ILE A 232 1.86 -17.55 -6.26
N ARG A 233 1.06 -18.43 -6.87
CA ARG A 233 -0.14 -18.06 -7.63
C ARG A 233 -1.40 -17.88 -6.79
N PRO A 234 -1.68 -18.68 -5.75
CA PRO A 234 -2.86 -18.45 -4.92
C PRO A 234 -2.70 -17.21 -4.04
N TRP A 235 -3.65 -16.27 -4.13
CA TRP A 235 -3.50 -14.95 -3.48
C TRP A 235 -3.35 -15.02 -1.95
N ARG A 236 -3.97 -15.99 -1.27
CA ARG A 236 -3.84 -16.14 0.20
C ARG A 236 -2.41 -16.50 0.61
N TRP A 237 -1.80 -17.45 -0.11
CA TRP A 237 -0.39 -17.82 0.07
C TRP A 237 0.55 -16.69 -0.36
N LEU A 238 0.19 -15.96 -1.40
CA LEU A 238 0.95 -14.79 -1.85
C LEU A 238 0.97 -13.68 -0.79
N GLN A 239 -0.17 -13.38 -0.17
CA GLN A 239 -0.26 -12.45 0.96
C GLN A 239 0.57 -12.94 2.16
N ALA A 240 0.58 -14.25 2.44
CA ALA A 240 1.44 -14.82 3.48
C ALA A 240 2.92 -14.60 3.16
N ALA A 241 3.34 -14.86 1.91
CA ALA A 241 4.72 -14.64 1.47
C ALA A 241 5.13 -13.17 1.55
N PHE A 242 4.24 -12.24 1.20
CA PHE A 242 4.47 -10.79 1.34
C PHE A 242 4.56 -10.32 2.80
N THR A 243 4.02 -11.09 3.74
CA THR A 243 4.15 -10.79 5.18
C THR A 243 5.52 -11.19 5.73
N VAL A 244 6.21 -12.16 5.12
CA VAL A 244 7.50 -12.68 5.61
C VAL A 244 8.59 -11.60 5.68
N PRO A 245 8.81 -10.74 4.66
CA PRO A 245 9.77 -9.63 4.77
C PRO A 245 9.48 -8.66 5.91
N ILE A 246 8.21 -8.53 6.33
CA ILE A 246 7.82 -7.68 7.47
C ILE A 246 8.29 -8.31 8.79
N LEU A 247 8.36 -9.64 8.90
CA LEU A 247 8.91 -10.28 10.11
C LEU A 247 10.37 -9.87 10.36
N TYR A 248 11.14 -9.63 9.28
CA TYR A 248 12.50 -9.12 9.41
C TYR A 248 12.55 -7.72 10.05
N THR A 249 11.51 -6.89 9.88
CA THR A 249 11.49 -5.57 10.54
C THR A 249 11.39 -5.69 12.06
N LEU A 250 10.95 -6.82 12.62
CA LEU A 250 10.99 -7.03 14.08
C LEU A 250 12.41 -7.05 14.64
N ILE A 251 13.39 -7.49 13.84
CA ILE A 251 14.81 -7.47 14.22
C ILE A 251 15.30 -6.02 14.42
N TYR A 252 14.67 -5.04 13.77
CA TYR A 252 15.01 -3.62 13.92
C TYR A 252 14.84 -3.15 15.35
N PHE A 253 13.92 -3.74 16.09
CA PHE A 253 13.76 -3.41 17.50
C PHE A 253 15.07 -3.62 18.27
N TRP A 254 15.94 -4.55 17.90
CA TRP A 254 17.20 -4.77 18.61
C TRP A 254 18.37 -3.95 18.07
N VAL A 255 18.34 -3.64 16.77
CA VAL A 255 19.47 -3.01 16.06
C VAL A 255 19.38 -1.48 16.06
N LEU A 256 18.17 -0.91 15.91
CA LEU A 256 18.04 0.54 15.80
C LEU A 256 18.17 1.23 17.16
N PRO A 257 19.02 2.27 17.26
CA PRO A 257 19.00 3.15 18.41
C PRO A 257 17.71 3.99 18.42
N GLU A 258 17.33 4.48 19.60
CA GLU A 258 16.31 5.52 19.70
C GLU A 258 16.90 6.86 19.23
N SER A 259 16.04 7.78 18.82
CA SER A 259 16.46 9.12 18.39
C SER A 259 17.15 9.90 19.52
N PRO A 260 18.38 10.40 19.31
CA PRO A 260 19.06 11.26 20.29
C PRO A 260 18.25 12.52 20.60
N ARG A 261 17.61 13.10 19.58
CA ARG A 261 16.75 14.27 19.75
C ARG A 261 15.58 13.94 20.67
N TRP A 262 14.86 12.86 20.39
CA TRP A 262 13.72 12.46 21.21
C TRP A 262 14.11 12.21 22.66
N LEU A 263 15.24 11.53 22.90
CA LEU A 263 15.75 11.27 24.24
C LEU A 263 16.07 12.56 25.00
N ILE A 264 16.70 13.54 24.37
CA ILE A 264 16.99 14.86 24.98
C ILE A 264 15.70 15.55 25.40
N LEU A 265 14.69 15.58 24.51
CA LEU A 265 13.41 16.25 24.78
C LEU A 265 12.62 15.58 25.91
N HIS A 266 12.78 14.27 26.08
CA HIS A 266 12.20 13.50 27.18
C HIS A 266 13.08 13.48 28.44
N GLY A 267 14.19 14.22 28.47
CA GLY A 267 15.08 14.29 29.63
C GLY A 267 15.93 13.06 29.89
N ARG A 268 16.02 12.13 28.93
CA ARG A 268 16.79 10.89 29.03
C ARG A 268 18.25 11.14 28.62
N TYR A 269 18.93 12.01 29.37
CA TYR A 269 20.27 12.48 29.02
C TYR A 269 21.33 11.39 29.09
N GLN A 270 21.27 10.52 30.10
CA GLN A 270 22.26 9.46 30.29
C GLN A 270 22.24 8.44 29.14
N GLU A 271 21.05 8.12 28.64
CA GLU A 271 20.89 7.24 27.48
C GLU A 271 21.43 7.88 26.20
N THR A 272 21.16 9.18 26.03
CA THR A 272 21.70 9.96 24.91
C THR A 272 23.23 9.95 24.95
N LEU A 273 23.83 10.15 26.13
CA LEU A 273 25.27 10.16 26.34
C LEU A 273 25.91 8.81 26.03
N ASN A 274 25.29 7.70 26.48
CA ASN A 274 25.73 6.35 26.14
C ASN A 274 25.64 6.07 24.63
N LEU A 275 24.58 6.53 23.97
CA LEU A 275 24.39 6.41 22.53
C LEU A 275 25.47 7.19 21.77
N LEU A 276 25.75 8.44 22.17
CA LEU A 276 26.80 9.25 21.58
C LEU A 276 28.19 8.61 21.76
N LYS A 277 28.50 8.11 22.96
CA LYS A 277 29.76 7.39 23.24
C LYS A 277 29.92 6.17 22.34
N LYS A 278 28.86 5.38 22.19
CA LYS A 278 28.85 4.24 21.27
C LYS A 278 29.09 4.69 19.82
N ALA A 279 28.38 5.72 19.34
CA ALA A 279 28.57 6.24 18.00
C ALA A 279 29.99 6.79 17.76
N ALA A 280 30.55 7.48 18.74
CA ALA A 280 31.91 8.02 18.68
C ALA A 280 32.97 6.91 18.64
N SER A 281 32.77 5.83 19.40
CA SER A 281 33.65 4.65 19.36
C SER A 281 33.65 3.97 17.99
N VAL A 282 32.49 3.82 17.37
CA VAL A 282 32.34 3.22 16.03
C VAL A 282 32.94 4.11 14.95
N ASN A 283 32.79 5.44 15.08
CA ASN A 283 33.28 6.40 14.10
C ASN A 283 34.74 6.84 14.35
N HIS A 284 35.41 6.28 15.36
CA HIS A 284 36.76 6.66 15.78
C HIS A 284 36.91 8.18 16.01
N ARG A 285 35.92 8.79 16.70
CA ARG A 285 35.91 10.21 17.05
C ARG A 285 35.97 10.41 18.56
N THR A 286 36.62 11.49 18.99
CA THR A 286 36.65 11.92 20.38
C THR A 286 35.44 12.80 20.69
N LEU A 287 34.78 12.55 21.82
CA LEU A 287 33.69 13.40 22.31
C LEU A 287 34.22 14.46 23.28
N PRO A 288 33.55 15.62 23.37
CA PRO A 288 33.75 16.55 24.48
C PRO A 288 33.48 15.88 25.84
N PRO A 289 34.00 16.45 26.94
CA PRO A 289 33.74 15.94 28.27
C PRO A 289 32.24 15.82 28.57
N ASP A 290 31.86 14.78 29.33
CA ASP A 290 30.47 14.46 29.65
C ASP A 290 29.68 15.66 30.20
N HIS A 291 30.31 16.49 31.05
CA HIS A 291 29.66 17.66 31.64
C HIS A 291 29.27 18.72 30.60
N VAL A 292 30.08 18.89 29.54
CA VAL A 292 29.79 19.82 28.43
C VAL A 292 28.59 19.31 27.64
N LEU A 293 28.60 18.03 27.27
CA LEU A 293 27.50 17.40 26.53
C LEU A 293 26.18 17.47 27.31
N LEU A 294 26.21 17.17 28.61
CA LEU A 294 25.03 17.27 29.47
C LEU A 294 24.49 18.69 29.57
N ALA A 295 25.38 19.69 29.68
CA ALA A 295 24.99 21.10 29.69
C ALA A 295 24.32 21.50 28.36
N THR A 296 24.89 21.09 27.23
CA THR A 296 24.31 21.34 25.90
C THR A 296 22.92 20.68 25.76
N MET A 297 22.76 19.43 26.16
CA MET A 297 21.46 18.74 26.10
C MET A 297 20.39 19.42 26.96
N LYS A 298 20.76 19.86 28.18
CA LYS A 298 19.84 20.61 29.05
C LYS A 298 19.44 21.95 28.44
N HIS A 299 20.38 22.65 27.81
CA HIS A 299 20.10 23.92 27.12
C HIS A 299 19.16 23.74 25.92
N ILE A 300 19.34 22.68 25.13
CA ILE A 300 18.43 22.36 24.01
C ILE A 300 17.00 22.13 24.54
N ARG A 301 16.84 21.34 25.61
CA ARG A 301 15.53 21.07 26.20
C ARG A 301 14.90 22.33 26.81
N SER A 302 15.67 23.16 27.52
CA SER A 302 15.13 24.39 28.11
C SER A 302 14.62 25.34 27.05
N LYS A 303 15.36 25.50 25.94
CA LYS A 303 14.94 26.32 24.80
C LYS A 303 13.63 25.82 24.20
N GLU A 304 13.51 24.52 23.90
CA GLU A 304 12.26 23.97 23.38
C GLU A 304 11.10 24.04 24.39
N THR A 305 11.38 23.96 25.69
CA THR A 305 10.35 24.06 26.75
C THR A 305 9.81 25.48 26.87
N SER A 306 10.67 26.49 26.84
CA SER A 306 10.28 27.91 26.83
C SER A 306 9.40 28.23 25.62
N GLU A 307 9.80 27.80 24.41
CA GLU A 307 9.02 27.99 23.18
C GLU A 307 7.65 27.27 23.18
N LYS A 308 7.51 26.20 23.99
CA LYS A 308 6.23 25.48 24.19
C LYS A 308 5.35 26.15 25.25
N CYS A 309 5.92 26.67 26.34
CA CYS A 309 5.17 27.40 27.38
C CYS A 309 4.58 28.71 26.86
N GLU A 310 5.36 29.51 26.13
CA GLU A 310 4.88 30.74 25.47
C GLU A 310 3.68 30.43 24.55
N ARG A 311 3.72 29.28 23.87
CA ARG A 311 2.60 28.82 23.03
C ARG A 311 1.37 28.40 23.84
N ARG A 312 1.55 27.75 24.99
CA ARG A 312 0.43 27.28 25.84
C ARG A 312 -0.27 28.40 26.61
N GLU A 313 0.45 29.41 27.06
CA GLU A 313 -0.15 30.56 27.76
C GLU A 313 -1.09 31.37 26.86
N SER A 314 -0.90 31.33 25.53
CA SER A 314 -1.79 31.98 24.58
C SER A 314 -3.13 31.25 24.32
N VAL A 315 -3.34 30.04 24.85
CA VAL A 315 -4.50 29.20 24.52
C VAL A 315 -5.13 28.60 25.79
N GLY A 316 -6.26 29.15 26.24
CA GLY A 316 -7.04 28.66 27.39
C GLY A 316 -7.60 27.25 27.16
N VAL A 317 -7.47 26.36 28.15
CA VAL A 317 -7.63 24.91 27.96
C VAL A 317 -9.08 24.43 28.19
N SER A 318 -9.78 24.10 27.10
CA SER A 318 -10.96 23.22 27.04
C SER A 318 -10.70 22.06 26.06
N VAL A 319 -11.43 20.94 26.16
CA VAL A 319 -11.26 19.76 25.28
C VAL A 319 -11.53 20.09 23.81
N ARG A 320 -12.51 20.97 23.54
CA ARG A 320 -12.72 21.54 22.18
C ARG A 320 -11.50 22.30 21.69
N THR A 321 -10.86 23.07 22.57
CA THR A 321 -9.64 23.82 22.26
C THR A 321 -8.46 22.90 21.91
N ARG A 322 -8.37 21.68 22.49
CA ARG A 322 -7.34 20.71 22.10
C ARG A 322 -7.53 20.17 20.68
N LEU A 323 -8.79 19.94 20.27
CA LEU A 323 -9.11 19.50 18.92
C LEU A 323 -8.85 20.61 17.90
N GLU A 324 -9.27 21.84 18.23
CA GLU A 324 -8.95 23.04 17.44
C GLU A 324 -7.44 23.28 17.36
N GLN A 325 -6.69 23.02 18.42
CA GLN A 325 -5.25 23.16 18.45
C GLN A 325 -4.54 22.11 17.60
N LEU A 326 -4.99 20.85 17.61
CA LEU A 326 -4.49 19.80 16.71
C LEU A 326 -4.72 20.17 15.24
N LEU A 327 -5.93 20.67 14.92
CA LEU A 327 -6.23 21.16 13.58
C LEU A 327 -5.34 22.37 13.23
N ARG A 328 -5.21 23.33 14.15
CA ARG A 328 -4.38 24.52 13.95
C ARG A 328 -2.92 24.13 13.72
N GLU A 329 -2.33 23.25 14.53
CA GLU A 329 -0.95 22.73 14.35
C GLU A 329 -0.77 22.02 13.01
N THR A 330 -1.77 21.25 12.58
CA THR A 330 -1.78 20.62 11.25
C THR A 330 -1.78 21.68 10.13
N PHE A 331 -2.51 22.79 10.30
CA PHE A 331 -2.60 23.88 9.34
C PHE A 331 -1.61 25.04 9.57
N VAL A 332 -0.75 24.98 10.61
CA VAL A 332 0.21 26.06 10.96
C VAL A 332 1.17 26.33 9.81
N LEU A 333 1.53 25.29 9.06
CA LEU A 333 2.37 25.38 7.86
C LEU A 333 1.73 26.25 6.77
N VAL A 334 0.41 26.14 6.60
CA VAL A 334 -0.37 26.91 5.62
C VAL A 334 -0.66 28.30 6.15
N LEU A 335 -0.89 28.45 7.45
CA LEU A 335 -1.23 29.73 8.08
C LEU A 335 -0.01 30.68 8.13
N THR A 336 1.20 30.15 8.33
CA THR A 336 2.42 30.97 8.49
C THR A 336 2.96 31.48 7.15
N PRO A 337 3.02 32.81 6.89
CA PRO A 337 3.32 33.37 5.56
C PRO A 337 4.66 32.89 4.96
N GLY A 338 5.73 32.84 5.77
CA GLY A 338 7.06 32.43 5.30
C GLY A 338 7.23 30.92 5.08
N LEU A 339 6.37 30.09 5.68
CA LEU A 339 6.37 28.63 5.52
C LEU A 339 5.35 28.19 4.47
N ARG A 340 4.31 28.99 4.21
CA ARG A 340 3.24 28.71 3.27
C ARG A 340 3.77 28.39 1.87
N LEU A 341 4.64 29.25 1.33
CA LEU A 341 5.21 29.03 0.00
C LEU A 341 6.05 27.73 -0.05
N LYS A 342 6.86 27.48 0.98
CA LYS A 342 7.67 26.26 1.07
C LYS A 342 6.79 25.01 1.15
N ALA A 343 5.73 25.05 1.95
CA ALA A 343 4.76 23.98 2.06
C ALA A 343 4.05 23.72 0.71
N PHE A 344 3.58 24.78 0.02
CA PHE A 344 2.98 24.65 -1.31
C PHE A 344 3.94 24.03 -2.33
N VAL A 345 5.19 24.47 -2.36
CA VAL A 345 6.21 23.88 -3.25
C VAL A 345 6.43 22.40 -2.92
N VAL A 346 6.56 22.04 -1.65
CA VAL A 346 6.74 20.63 -1.23
C VAL A 346 5.51 19.79 -1.58
N PHE A 347 4.30 20.27 -1.33
CA PHE A 347 3.06 19.55 -1.68
C PHE A 347 2.92 19.37 -3.20
N TYR A 348 3.22 20.42 -3.98
CA TYR A 348 3.19 20.34 -5.44
C TYR A 348 4.21 19.34 -5.97
N LEU A 349 5.47 19.39 -5.48
CA LEU A 349 6.51 18.44 -5.87
C LEU A 349 6.13 17.00 -5.50
N TRP A 350 5.55 16.80 -4.31
CA TRP A 350 5.11 15.49 -3.85
C TRP A 350 3.98 14.94 -4.72
N ILE A 351 2.95 15.74 -5.00
CA ILE A 351 1.82 15.34 -5.86
C ILE A 351 2.32 14.99 -7.26
N THR A 352 3.15 15.84 -7.85
CA THR A 352 3.70 15.62 -9.20
C THR A 352 4.55 14.35 -9.25
N SER A 353 5.45 14.17 -8.29
CA SER A 353 6.30 12.97 -8.21
C SER A 353 5.48 11.70 -7.96
N SER A 354 4.47 11.77 -7.09
CA SER A 354 3.59 10.65 -6.79
C SER A 354 2.71 10.28 -7.99
N ALA A 355 2.17 11.27 -8.71
CA ALA A 355 1.35 11.05 -9.90
C ALA A 355 2.16 10.33 -10.99
N ILE A 356 3.40 10.76 -11.23
CA ILE A 356 4.30 10.08 -12.17
C ILE A 356 4.63 8.67 -11.68
N TYR A 357 5.04 8.52 -10.41
CA TYR A 357 5.45 7.23 -9.84
C TYR A 357 4.32 6.19 -9.87
N TYR A 358 3.15 6.53 -9.31
CA TYR A 358 2.01 5.61 -9.30
C TYR A 358 1.39 5.45 -10.69
N GLY A 359 1.39 6.50 -11.53
CA GLY A 359 0.95 6.41 -12.91
C GLY A 359 1.72 5.36 -13.70
N ILE A 360 3.06 5.37 -13.61
CA ILE A 360 3.90 4.35 -14.27
C ILE A 360 3.77 2.99 -13.58
N SER A 361 3.80 2.95 -12.24
CA SER A 361 3.81 1.69 -11.48
C SER A 361 2.50 0.91 -11.64
N LEU A 362 1.35 1.58 -11.54
CA LEU A 362 0.02 0.96 -11.67
C LEU A 362 -0.31 0.63 -13.13
N ASN A 363 0.20 1.43 -14.09
CA ASN A 363 -0.07 1.23 -15.52
C ASN A 363 0.98 0.35 -16.22
N SER A 364 1.96 -0.19 -15.47
CA SER A 364 3.02 -1.06 -15.99
C SER A 364 2.50 -2.26 -16.77
N TYR A 365 1.32 -2.78 -16.41
CA TYR A 365 0.64 -3.84 -17.15
C TYR A 365 0.19 -3.41 -18.57
N ASN A 366 -0.31 -2.18 -18.72
CA ASN A 366 -0.82 -1.68 -20.00
C ASN A 366 0.28 -1.24 -20.97
N LEU A 367 1.47 -0.90 -20.46
CA LEU A 367 2.64 -0.56 -21.28
C LEU A 367 3.11 -1.71 -22.19
N ARG A 368 2.68 -2.95 -21.93
CA ARG A 368 2.97 -4.11 -22.78
C ARG A 368 2.23 -4.10 -24.12
N CYS A 369 1.21 -3.26 -24.27
CA CYS A 369 0.41 -3.15 -25.50
C CYS A 369 0.97 -2.13 -26.52
N ASP A 370 2.00 -1.36 -26.17
CA ASP A 370 2.57 -0.30 -27.01
C ASP A 370 3.91 -0.69 -27.69
N VAL A 371 4.29 -1.98 -27.66
CA VAL A 371 5.52 -2.51 -28.30
C VAL A 371 5.21 -3.61 -29.29
#